data_AF-A0AAN0SV58-F1
#
_entry.id   AF-A0AAN0SV58-F1
#
_cell.length_a   1.000
_cell.length_b   1.000
_cell.length_c   1.000
_cell.angle_alpha   90.00
_cell.angle_beta   90.00
_cell.angle_gamma   90.00
#
_symmetry.space_group_name_H-M   'P 1'
#
loop_
_entity.id
_entity.type
_entity.pdbx_description
1 polymer ?
#
loop_
_entity_poly.entity_id
_entity_poly.type
_entity_poly.pdbx_seq_one_letter_code
_entity_poly.pdbx_strand_id
1 'polypeptide(L)'
;MYKKIVVSMTMAALLCGISTFPASAATPKEVTLHHHKPISEEEMQSLEKLGYNKHEIWKAAHIAKMSKKEIKDVLAYYKQNKSWEKTAEHFGVDPSKLKKHHMNKETKKALLQQLANMQKSTPDGLKQKIKEYNIGLRQLTVLTIISQKSNTPLDDVLKMKKDGMDMKQIAEKLNVKKEDIRAEMIKLVKSIKEKRTN
;
A
#
# COMPACT_ATOMS: atom_id res chain seq x y z
N MET A 1 69.21 40.64 57.63
CA MET A 1 69.06 41.87 56.83
C MET A 1 68.26 41.54 55.57
N TYR A 2 67.08 42.15 55.47
CA TYR A 2 66.09 41.99 54.40
C TYR A 2 66.40 42.92 53.21
N LYS A 3 66.21 42.43 51.97
CA LYS A 3 65.74 43.24 50.82
C LYS A 3 64.91 42.31 49.92
N LYS A 4 63.60 42.25 50.15
CA LYS A 4 62.51 43.03 49.53
C LYS A 4 62.21 42.64 48.07
N ILE A 5 61.04 42.01 47.96
CA ILE A 5 60.20 41.69 46.79
C ILE A 5 59.86 42.97 46.00
N VAL A 6 59.60 42.87 44.69
CA VAL A 6 58.42 43.43 43.98
C VAL A 6 58.53 43.24 42.45
N VAL A 7 57.55 42.46 41.95
CA VAL A 7 56.70 42.65 40.76
C VAL A 7 57.35 42.75 39.36
N SER A 8 57.01 41.76 38.52
CA SER A 8 56.48 42.08 37.19
C SER A 8 55.39 41.08 36.78
N MET A 9 54.20 41.63 36.68
CA MET A 9 52.94 41.04 36.23
C MET A 9 52.94 40.99 34.69
N THR A 10 52.66 39.84 34.07
CA THR A 10 52.00 39.79 32.75
C THR A 10 51.48 38.37 32.42
N MET A 11 50.18 38.20 32.69
CA MET A 11 49.13 37.63 31.83
C MET A 11 49.47 36.40 30.94
N ALA A 12 49.01 35.22 31.38
CA ALA A 12 48.80 34.07 30.51
C ALA A 12 47.49 34.25 29.73
N ALA A 13 47.58 34.48 28.43
CA ALA A 13 46.43 34.41 27.52
C ALA A 13 46.20 32.96 27.09
N LEU A 14 45.16 32.35 27.65
CA LEU A 14 44.54 31.11 27.18
C LEU A 14 43.97 31.32 25.77
N LEU A 15 44.57 30.71 24.76
CA LEU A 15 43.93 30.49 23.47
C LEU A 15 43.29 29.09 23.49
N CYS A 16 42.04 29.01 23.95
CA CYS A 16 41.17 27.88 23.65
C CYS A 16 40.85 27.90 22.15
N GLY A 17 41.43 26.97 21.40
CA GLY A 17 40.99 26.67 20.04
C GLY A 17 39.59 26.09 20.08
N ILE A 18 38.58 26.91 19.79
CA ILE A 18 37.21 26.45 19.55
C ILE A 18 37.16 26.05 18.07
N SER A 19 37.33 24.75 17.79
CA SER A 19 36.91 24.20 16.50
C SER A 19 35.39 24.12 16.51
N THR A 20 34.73 25.17 16.00
CA THR A 20 33.31 25.10 15.67
C THR A 20 33.14 24.14 14.49
N PHE A 21 32.74 22.90 14.77
CA PHE A 21 32.15 22.05 13.74
C PHE A 21 30.81 22.69 13.34
N PRO A 22 30.54 22.92 12.04
CA PRO A 22 29.19 23.29 11.64
C PRO A 22 28.29 22.08 11.93
N ALA A 23 27.35 22.26 12.85
CA ALA A 23 26.20 21.37 12.98
C ALA A 23 25.44 21.44 11.64
N SER A 24 25.65 20.42 10.80
CA SER A 24 24.84 20.20 9.61
C SER A 24 23.43 19.86 10.08
N ALA A 25 22.60 20.89 10.26
CA ALA A 25 21.17 20.73 10.38
C ALA A 25 20.67 20.21 9.03
N ALA A 26 20.54 18.89 8.91
CA ALA A 26 19.84 18.27 7.80
C ALA A 26 18.37 18.72 7.89
N THR A 27 18.02 19.76 7.13
CA THR A 27 16.63 20.10 6.83
C THR A 27 15.95 18.84 6.29
N PRO A 28 14.81 18.41 6.86
CA PRO A 28 14.03 17.35 6.26
C PRO A 28 13.63 17.83 4.87
N LYS A 29 14.16 17.17 3.84
CA LYS A 29 13.62 17.35 2.48
C LYS A 29 12.17 16.92 2.56
N GLU A 30 11.27 17.87 2.36
CA GLU A 30 9.84 17.61 2.22
C GLU A 30 9.66 16.80 0.93
N VAL A 31 9.76 15.47 1.06
CA VAL A 31 9.50 14.55 -0.03
C VAL A 31 8.00 14.59 -0.24
N THR A 32 7.59 15.17 -1.36
CA THR A 32 6.20 15.16 -1.84
C THR A 32 5.72 13.71 -1.97
N LEU A 33 5.11 13.20 -0.91
CA LEU A 33 4.46 11.89 -0.87
C LEU A 33 3.25 11.93 -1.79
N HIS A 34 3.32 11.26 -2.94
CA HIS A 34 2.13 10.95 -3.72
C HIS A 34 1.10 10.25 -2.80
N HIS A 35 -0.11 10.79 -2.69
CA HIS A 35 -1.16 10.46 -1.69
C HIS A 35 -1.52 8.96 -1.51
N HIS A 36 -0.97 8.05 -2.32
CA HIS A 36 -1.19 6.61 -2.26
C HIS A 36 0.01 5.77 -1.78
N LYS A 37 1.24 6.30 -1.77
CA LYS A 37 2.40 5.56 -1.22
C LYS A 37 2.63 5.97 0.24
N PRO A 38 2.72 5.03 1.19
CA PRO A 38 3.08 5.32 2.58
C PRO A 38 4.58 5.56 2.80
N ILE A 39 5.40 5.43 1.74
CA ILE A 39 6.87 5.53 1.77
C ILE A 39 7.39 5.97 0.40
N SER A 40 8.47 6.76 0.38
CA SER A 40 9.16 7.21 -0.84
C SER A 40 9.99 6.09 -1.48
N GLU A 41 10.41 6.26 -2.74
CA GLU A 41 11.25 5.25 -3.41
C GLU A 41 12.68 5.26 -2.85
N GLU A 42 13.18 6.43 -2.47
CA GLU A 42 14.49 6.62 -1.86
C GLU A 42 14.55 5.91 -0.49
N GLU A 43 13.52 6.08 0.32
CA GLU A 43 13.42 5.43 1.63
C GLU A 43 13.25 3.91 1.48
N MET A 44 12.47 3.43 0.50
CA MET A 44 12.38 2.02 0.14
C MET A 44 13.76 1.43 -0.14
N GLN A 45 14.52 2.04 -1.06
CA GLN A 45 15.87 1.57 -1.42
C GLN A 45 16.83 1.61 -0.23
N SER A 46 16.72 2.61 0.64
CA SER A 46 17.56 2.72 1.84
C SER A 46 17.31 1.55 2.80
N LEU A 47 16.05 1.13 2.96
CA LEU A 47 15.67 0.02 3.82
C LEU A 47 16.03 -1.34 3.19
N GLU A 48 15.94 -1.46 1.86
CA GLU A 48 16.42 -2.67 1.16
C GLU A 48 17.91 -2.88 1.37
N LYS A 49 18.73 -1.83 1.33
CA LYS A 49 20.17 -1.89 1.63
C LYS A 49 20.46 -2.34 3.07
N LEU A 50 19.52 -2.17 3.99
CA LEU A 50 19.60 -2.65 5.38
C LEU A 50 19.12 -4.11 5.55
N GLY A 51 18.82 -4.79 4.45
CA GLY A 51 18.45 -6.20 4.41
C GLY A 51 16.97 -6.48 4.62
N TYR A 52 16.11 -5.46 4.57
CA TYR A 52 14.66 -5.66 4.57
C TYR A 52 14.15 -5.97 3.17
N ASN A 53 13.21 -6.90 3.03
CA ASN A 53 12.56 -7.11 1.74
C ASN A 53 11.40 -6.13 1.52
N LYS A 54 11.05 -5.86 0.25
CA LYS A 54 9.95 -4.95 -0.10
C LYS A 54 8.66 -5.23 0.68
N HIS A 55 8.28 -6.50 0.82
CA HIS A 55 7.03 -6.87 1.48
C HIS A 55 7.03 -6.50 2.98
N GLU A 56 8.17 -6.64 3.67
CA GLU A 56 8.34 -6.18 5.05
C GLU A 56 8.25 -4.66 5.14
N ILE A 57 8.93 -3.95 4.24
CA ILE A 57 8.93 -2.49 4.20
C ILE A 57 7.50 -1.97 3.97
N TRP A 58 6.77 -2.54 3.01
CA TRP A 58 5.39 -2.14 2.73
C TRP A 58 4.44 -2.36 3.92
N LYS A 59 4.57 -3.48 4.62
CA LYS A 59 3.77 -3.75 5.83
C LYS A 59 4.13 -2.79 6.96
N ALA A 60 5.41 -2.57 7.20
CA ALA A 60 5.87 -1.65 8.23
C ALA A 60 5.43 -0.22 7.93
N ALA A 61 5.53 0.24 6.68
CA ALA A 61 5.06 1.56 6.24
C ALA A 61 3.55 1.73 6.48
N HIS A 62 2.76 0.66 6.29
CA HIS A 62 1.33 0.69 6.55
C HIS A 62 1.01 0.84 8.05
N ILE A 63 1.67 0.05 8.90
CA ILE A 63 1.55 0.16 10.36
C ILE A 63 1.99 1.56 10.82
N ALA A 64 3.17 2.01 10.41
CA ALA A 64 3.74 3.32 10.72
C ALA A 64 2.78 4.47 10.38
N LYS A 65 2.18 4.44 9.19
CA LYS A 65 1.17 5.41 8.77
C LYS A 65 -0.07 5.41 9.66
N MET A 66 -0.54 4.24 10.06
CA MET A 66 -1.75 4.11 10.89
C MET A 66 -1.51 4.47 12.36
N SER A 67 -0.34 4.13 12.88
CA SER A 67 0.06 4.41 14.26
C SER A 67 0.70 5.79 14.45
N LYS A 68 1.00 6.50 13.35
CA LYS A 68 1.78 7.75 13.34
C LYS A 68 3.15 7.57 14.02
N LYS A 69 3.81 6.46 13.72
CA LYS A 69 5.16 6.10 14.21
C LYS A 69 6.15 6.01 13.07
N GLU A 70 7.44 6.01 13.40
CA GLU A 70 8.51 5.85 12.43
C GLU A 70 8.56 4.42 11.89
N ILE A 71 8.76 4.26 10.59
CA ILE A 71 8.86 2.93 9.96
C ILE A 71 10.02 2.11 10.52
N LYS A 72 11.11 2.78 10.93
CA LYS A 72 12.28 2.13 11.52
C LYS A 72 11.94 1.46 12.85
N ASP A 73 11.12 2.09 13.68
CA ASP A 73 10.67 1.51 14.96
C ASP A 73 9.81 0.27 14.72
N VAL A 74 8.92 0.33 13.72
CA VAL A 74 8.07 -0.79 13.34
C VAL A 74 8.90 -1.98 12.84
N LEU A 75 9.89 -1.72 11.98
CA LEU A 75 10.80 -2.75 11.47
C LEU A 75 11.68 -3.35 12.56
N ALA A 76 12.16 -2.54 13.50
CA ALA A 76 12.96 -3.00 14.64
C ALA A 76 12.15 -3.95 15.54
N TYR A 77 10.92 -3.56 15.89
CA TYR A 77 10.03 -4.42 16.68
C TYR A 77 9.69 -5.72 15.96
N TYR A 78 9.40 -5.65 14.64
CA TYR A 78 9.13 -6.83 13.83
C TYR A 78 10.35 -7.77 13.77
N LYS A 79 11.59 -7.25 13.71
CA LYS A 79 12.78 -8.10 13.73
C LYS A 79 12.90 -8.93 15.00
N GLN A 80 12.48 -8.39 16.15
CA GLN A 80 12.51 -9.08 17.44
C GLN A 80 11.38 -10.11 17.56
N ASN A 81 10.17 -9.76 17.12
CA ASN A 81 8.97 -10.56 17.39
C ASN A 81 8.56 -11.50 16.24
N LYS A 82 9.04 -11.24 15.01
CA LYS A 82 8.75 -12.01 13.78
C LYS A 82 7.26 -12.26 13.49
N SER A 83 6.38 -11.43 14.03
CA SER A 83 4.92 -11.50 13.80
C SER A 83 4.39 -10.11 13.47
N TRP A 84 3.66 -10.02 12.36
CA TRP A 84 3.02 -8.78 11.95
C TRP A 84 1.80 -8.45 12.80
N GLU A 85 1.08 -9.46 13.28
CA GLU A 85 -0.04 -9.31 14.20
C GLU A 85 0.42 -8.66 15.51
N LYS A 86 1.44 -9.24 16.15
CA LYS A 86 2.03 -8.67 17.39
C LYS A 86 2.61 -7.28 17.17
N THR A 87 3.27 -7.06 16.01
CA THR A 87 3.80 -5.75 15.66
C THR A 87 2.67 -4.72 15.54
N ALA A 88 1.56 -5.07 14.90
CA ALA A 88 0.40 -4.19 14.79
C ALA A 88 -0.17 -3.84 16.17
N GLU A 89 -0.41 -4.86 17.00
CA GLU A 89 -0.95 -4.70 18.36
C GLU A 89 -0.05 -3.80 19.21
N HIS A 90 1.27 -4.01 19.17
CA HIS A 90 2.24 -3.19 19.88
C HIS A 90 2.13 -1.70 19.53
N PHE A 91 1.87 -1.39 18.26
CA PHE A 91 1.69 -0.02 17.78
C PHE A 91 0.24 0.46 17.79
N GLY A 92 -0.68 -0.25 18.46
CA GLY A 92 -2.10 0.12 18.56
C GLY A 92 -2.86 0.01 17.23
N VAL A 93 -2.36 -0.75 16.28
CA VAL A 93 -3.00 -1.01 14.99
C VAL A 93 -3.75 -2.34 15.06
N ASP A 94 -5.05 -2.31 14.78
CA ASP A 94 -5.86 -3.53 14.66
C ASP A 94 -5.27 -4.47 13.58
N PRO A 95 -4.81 -5.69 13.94
CA PRO A 95 -4.23 -6.66 13.01
C PRO A 95 -5.15 -7.02 11.84
N SER A 96 -6.47 -6.92 12.04
CA SER A 96 -7.45 -7.18 10.99
C SER A 96 -7.27 -6.25 9.79
N LYS A 97 -6.76 -5.04 10.01
CA LYS A 97 -6.49 -4.03 8.99
C LYS A 97 -5.23 -4.31 8.17
N LEU A 98 -4.34 -5.20 8.64
CA LEU A 98 -3.16 -5.64 7.89
C LEU A 98 -3.43 -6.81 6.94
N LYS A 99 -4.57 -7.48 7.10
CA LYS A 99 -4.93 -8.60 6.24
C LYS A 99 -5.24 -8.04 4.85
N LYS A 100 -4.54 -8.55 3.83
CA LYS A 100 -4.94 -8.32 2.44
C LYS A 100 -6.41 -8.73 2.31
N HIS A 101 -7.27 -7.83 1.86
CA HIS A 101 -8.67 -8.12 1.55
C HIS A 101 -8.75 -9.05 0.31
N HIS A 102 -8.23 -10.26 0.43
CA HIS A 102 -8.53 -11.32 -0.50
C HIS A 102 -9.93 -11.83 -0.15
N MET A 103 -10.82 -11.79 -1.13
CA MET A 103 -12.09 -12.49 -1.02
C MET A 103 -11.82 -13.94 -0.63
N ASN A 104 -12.44 -14.42 0.47
CA ASN A 104 -12.31 -15.81 0.88
C ASN A 104 -12.93 -16.75 -0.18
N LYS A 105 -12.69 -18.07 -0.06
CA LYS A 105 -13.14 -19.07 -1.05
C LYS A 105 -14.65 -19.03 -1.30
N GLU A 106 -15.44 -18.91 -0.24
CA GLU A 106 -16.91 -18.80 -0.34
C GLU A 106 -17.33 -17.52 -1.06
N THR A 107 -16.65 -16.39 -0.81
CA THR A 107 -16.91 -15.11 -1.49
C THR A 107 -16.62 -15.19 -2.96
N LYS A 108 -15.53 -15.87 -3.34
CA LYS A 108 -15.25 -16.13 -4.75
C LYS A 108 -16.35 -16.99 -5.39
N LYS A 109 -16.83 -18.03 -4.70
CA LYS A 109 -17.92 -18.89 -5.19
C LYS A 109 -19.23 -18.12 -5.36
N ALA A 110 -19.62 -17.35 -4.34
CA ALA A 110 -20.84 -16.55 -4.37
C ALA A 110 -20.77 -15.43 -5.43
N LEU A 111 -19.62 -14.77 -5.57
CA LEU A 111 -19.40 -13.79 -6.63
C LEU A 111 -19.53 -14.42 -8.01
N LEU A 112 -18.90 -15.57 -8.23
CA LEU A 112 -19.00 -16.29 -9.50
C LEU A 112 -20.46 -16.68 -9.80
N GLN A 113 -21.21 -17.15 -8.81
CA GLN A 113 -22.63 -17.46 -8.96
C GLN A 113 -23.45 -16.21 -9.33
N GLN A 114 -23.20 -15.08 -8.66
CA GLN A 114 -23.90 -13.85 -8.94
C GLN A 114 -23.59 -13.32 -10.35
N LEU A 115 -22.34 -13.38 -10.79
CA LEU A 115 -21.96 -13.04 -12.16
C LEU A 115 -22.64 -13.97 -13.18
N ALA A 116 -22.74 -15.26 -12.87
CA ALA A 116 -23.41 -16.22 -13.74
C ALA A 116 -24.89 -15.85 -13.93
N ASN A 117 -25.58 -15.51 -12.83
CA ASN A 117 -26.96 -15.04 -12.88
C ASN A 117 -27.10 -13.74 -13.69
N MET A 118 -26.19 -12.78 -13.51
CA MET A 118 -26.18 -11.51 -14.26
C MET A 118 -25.98 -11.72 -15.76
N GLN A 119 -25.19 -12.71 -16.14
CA GLN A 119 -24.86 -13.04 -17.53
C GLN A 119 -25.77 -14.13 -18.12
N LYS A 120 -26.82 -14.54 -17.41
CA LYS A 120 -27.69 -15.67 -17.80
C LYS A 120 -26.87 -16.91 -18.21
N SER A 121 -25.81 -17.18 -17.47
CA SER A 121 -24.83 -18.25 -17.72
C SER A 121 -24.71 -19.16 -16.49
N THR A 122 -23.81 -20.14 -16.55
CA THR A 122 -23.49 -21.01 -15.41
C THR A 122 -22.13 -20.62 -14.81
N PRO A 123 -21.88 -20.93 -13.53
CA PRO A 123 -20.56 -20.73 -12.92
C PRO A 123 -19.44 -21.41 -13.70
N ASP A 124 -19.70 -22.59 -14.27
CA ASP A 124 -18.70 -23.33 -15.05
C ASP A 124 -18.46 -22.71 -16.43
N GLY A 125 -19.50 -22.19 -17.09
CA GLY A 125 -19.36 -21.38 -18.30
C GLY A 125 -18.47 -20.15 -18.07
N LEU A 126 -18.66 -19.46 -16.94
CA LEU A 126 -17.78 -18.34 -16.58
C LEU A 126 -16.35 -18.78 -16.24
N LYS A 127 -16.15 -19.93 -15.59
CA LYS A 127 -14.79 -20.50 -15.38
C LYS A 127 -14.11 -20.81 -16.72
N GLN A 128 -14.86 -21.29 -17.70
CA GLN A 128 -14.33 -21.52 -19.04
C GLN A 128 -13.89 -20.20 -19.69
N LYS A 129 -14.71 -19.14 -19.63
CA LYS A 129 -14.32 -17.81 -20.12
C LYS A 129 -13.07 -17.26 -19.39
N ILE A 130 -12.98 -17.44 -18.09
CA ILE A 130 -11.78 -17.07 -17.29
C ILE A 130 -10.52 -17.73 -17.85
N LYS A 131 -10.60 -19.03 -18.19
CA LYS A 131 -9.48 -19.78 -18.79
C LYS A 131 -9.19 -19.32 -20.21
N GLU A 132 -10.20 -19.23 -21.06
CA GLU A 132 -10.08 -18.88 -22.48
C GLU A 132 -9.44 -17.50 -22.69
N TYR A 133 -9.84 -16.52 -21.89
CA TYR A 133 -9.33 -15.16 -21.96
C TYR A 133 -8.10 -14.93 -21.06
N ASN A 134 -7.63 -15.96 -20.35
CA ASN A 134 -6.52 -15.88 -19.40
C ASN A 134 -6.65 -14.71 -18.40
N ILE A 135 -7.81 -14.59 -17.77
CA ILE A 135 -8.13 -13.53 -16.80
C ILE A 135 -8.52 -14.12 -15.44
N GLY A 136 -8.36 -13.34 -14.36
CA GLY A 136 -8.84 -13.71 -13.02
C GLY A 136 -10.29 -13.30 -12.75
N LEU A 137 -10.93 -13.90 -11.73
CA LEU A 137 -12.31 -13.57 -11.33
C LEU A 137 -12.55 -12.08 -11.08
N ARG A 138 -11.58 -11.37 -10.48
CA ARG A 138 -11.68 -9.92 -10.27
C ARG A 138 -11.71 -9.16 -11.59
N GLN A 139 -10.90 -9.56 -12.56
CA GLN A 139 -10.89 -8.95 -13.89
C GLN A 139 -12.21 -9.23 -14.62
N LEU A 140 -12.69 -10.48 -14.60
CA LEU A 140 -14.02 -10.81 -15.14
C LEU A 140 -15.12 -9.94 -14.53
N THR A 141 -15.07 -9.73 -13.21
CA THR A 141 -16.05 -8.87 -12.49
C THR A 141 -16.00 -7.43 -13.01
N VAL A 142 -14.80 -6.84 -13.14
CA VAL A 142 -14.64 -5.48 -13.67
C VAL A 142 -15.14 -5.38 -15.12
N LEU A 143 -14.78 -6.34 -15.97
CA LEU A 143 -15.20 -6.38 -17.38
C LEU A 143 -16.73 -6.58 -17.50
N THR A 144 -17.33 -7.35 -16.59
CA THR A 144 -18.79 -7.48 -16.49
C THR A 144 -19.46 -6.16 -16.11
N ILE A 145 -18.91 -5.43 -15.15
CA ILE A 145 -19.44 -4.11 -14.77
C ILE A 145 -19.32 -3.12 -15.93
N ILE A 146 -18.17 -3.10 -16.62
CA ILE A 146 -17.97 -2.26 -17.81
C ILE A 146 -19.00 -2.61 -18.88
N SER A 147 -19.18 -3.89 -19.20
CA SER A 147 -20.20 -4.38 -20.13
C SER A 147 -21.60 -3.87 -19.78
N GLN A 148 -22.01 -3.98 -18.52
CA GLN A 148 -23.32 -3.50 -18.08
C GLN A 148 -23.47 -1.98 -18.16
N LYS A 149 -22.46 -1.22 -17.73
CA LYS A 149 -22.53 0.25 -17.71
C LYS A 149 -22.47 0.88 -19.10
N SER A 150 -21.78 0.21 -20.02
CA SER A 150 -21.68 0.65 -21.42
C SER A 150 -22.75 0.06 -22.33
N ASN A 151 -23.61 -0.82 -21.80
CA ASN A 151 -24.55 -1.62 -22.60
C ASN A 151 -23.87 -2.37 -23.76
N THR A 152 -22.61 -2.77 -23.58
CA THR A 152 -21.82 -3.51 -24.57
C THR A 152 -21.80 -5.00 -24.19
N PRO A 153 -22.00 -5.95 -25.10
CA PRO A 153 -21.93 -7.38 -24.79
C PRO A 153 -20.62 -7.77 -24.11
N LEU A 154 -20.69 -8.62 -23.09
CA LEU A 154 -19.50 -9.03 -22.33
C LEU A 154 -18.43 -9.67 -23.24
N ASP A 155 -18.84 -10.44 -24.25
CA ASP A 155 -17.90 -11.06 -25.18
C ASP A 155 -17.10 -10.05 -26.01
N ASP A 156 -17.69 -8.92 -26.37
CA ASP A 156 -16.97 -7.86 -27.08
C ASP A 156 -16.00 -7.13 -26.15
N VAL A 157 -16.40 -6.88 -24.91
CA VAL A 157 -15.52 -6.34 -23.86
C VAL A 157 -14.34 -7.29 -23.57
N LEU A 158 -14.58 -8.60 -23.56
CA LEU A 158 -13.55 -9.63 -23.37
C LEU A 158 -12.59 -9.71 -24.58
N LYS A 159 -13.10 -9.58 -25.81
CA LYS A 159 -12.26 -9.48 -27.02
C LYS A 159 -11.33 -8.28 -26.95
N MET A 160 -11.82 -7.09 -26.55
CA MET A 160 -10.95 -5.93 -26.38
C MET A 160 -9.79 -6.19 -25.40
N LYS A 161 -10.04 -6.95 -24.32
CA LYS A 161 -8.99 -7.38 -23.37
C LYS A 161 -8.00 -8.36 -24.00
N LYS A 162 -8.48 -9.29 -24.82
CA LYS A 162 -7.67 -10.28 -25.57
C LYS A 162 -6.80 -9.59 -26.62
N ASP A 163 -7.31 -8.53 -27.25
CA ASP A 163 -6.63 -7.71 -28.26
C ASP A 163 -5.58 -6.75 -27.64
N GLY A 164 -5.27 -6.91 -26.36
CA GLY A 164 -4.18 -6.20 -25.69
C GLY A 164 -4.60 -4.98 -24.88
N MET A 165 -5.85 -4.50 -24.98
CA MET A 165 -6.29 -3.35 -24.17
C MET A 165 -6.31 -3.71 -22.68
N ASP A 166 -5.90 -2.78 -21.83
CA ASP A 166 -6.12 -2.89 -20.39
C ASP A 166 -7.54 -2.44 -19.99
N MET A 167 -7.97 -2.78 -18.78
CA MET A 167 -9.34 -2.46 -18.32
C MET A 167 -9.64 -0.96 -18.25
N LYS A 168 -8.61 -0.11 -18.04
CA LYS A 168 -8.77 1.34 -18.00
C LYS A 168 -9.03 1.86 -19.41
N GLN A 169 -8.23 1.43 -20.40
CA GLN A 169 -8.42 1.77 -21.81
C GLN A 169 -9.80 1.32 -22.31
N ILE A 170 -10.23 0.11 -21.95
CA ILE A 170 -11.56 -0.41 -22.32
C ILE A 170 -12.66 0.45 -21.69
N ALA A 171 -12.55 0.79 -20.41
CA ALA A 171 -13.54 1.63 -19.73
C ALA A 171 -13.62 3.03 -20.36
N GLU A 172 -12.47 3.65 -20.64
CA GLU A 172 -12.41 4.96 -21.30
C GLU A 172 -13.02 4.91 -22.71
N LYS A 173 -12.65 3.90 -23.51
CA LYS A 173 -13.21 3.68 -24.86
C LYS A 173 -14.74 3.52 -24.85
N LEU A 174 -15.27 2.89 -23.80
CA LEU A 174 -16.71 2.65 -23.62
C LEU A 174 -17.41 3.71 -22.75
N ASN A 175 -16.72 4.83 -22.46
CA ASN A 175 -17.24 5.95 -21.67
C ASN A 175 -17.76 5.55 -20.27
N VAL A 176 -17.14 4.55 -19.64
CA VAL A 176 -17.46 4.08 -18.29
C VAL A 176 -16.49 4.71 -17.28
N LYS A 177 -17.01 5.47 -16.32
CA LYS A 177 -16.20 6.12 -15.29
C LYS A 177 -15.66 5.10 -14.28
N LYS A 178 -14.43 5.33 -13.82
CA LYS A 178 -13.75 4.47 -12.84
C LYS A 178 -14.52 4.42 -11.50
N GLU A 179 -15.14 5.53 -11.13
CA GLU A 179 -15.91 5.70 -9.91
C GLU A 179 -17.15 4.81 -9.93
N ASP A 180 -17.83 4.72 -11.07
CA ASP A 180 -19.00 3.84 -11.26
C ASP A 180 -18.60 2.37 -11.18
N ILE A 181 -17.46 2.00 -11.77
CA ILE A 181 -16.91 0.63 -11.66
C ILE A 181 -16.63 0.29 -10.19
N ARG A 182 -16.03 1.23 -9.46
CA ARG A 182 -15.72 1.04 -8.04
C ARG A 182 -16.99 0.92 -7.19
N ALA A 183 -17.98 1.76 -7.44
CA ALA A 183 -19.26 1.74 -6.73
C ALA A 183 -19.99 0.40 -6.92
N GLU A 184 -20.09 -0.10 -8.16
CA GLU A 184 -20.72 -1.40 -8.44
C GLU A 184 -19.94 -2.56 -7.83
N MET A 185 -18.60 -2.54 -7.88
CA MET A 185 -17.78 -3.57 -7.22
C MET A 185 -18.04 -3.63 -5.71
N ILE A 186 -18.12 -2.48 -5.04
CA ILE A 186 -18.43 -2.40 -3.60
C ILE A 186 -19.84 -2.96 -3.33
N LYS A 187 -20.82 -2.55 -4.13
CA LYS A 187 -22.21 -3.01 -4.02
C LYS A 187 -22.32 -4.53 -4.18
N LEU A 188 -21.68 -5.10 -5.21
CA LEU A 188 -21.67 -6.55 -5.44
C LEU A 188 -21.09 -7.30 -4.23
N VAL A 189 -19.87 -6.93 -3.79
CA VAL A 189 -19.21 -7.62 -2.68
C VAL A 189 -19.99 -7.45 -1.36
N LYS A 190 -20.56 -6.27 -1.11
CA LYS A 190 -21.40 -6.02 0.08
C LYS A 190 -22.64 -6.91 0.07
N SER A 191 -23.36 -6.97 -1.05
CA SER A 191 -24.55 -7.83 -1.19
C SER A 191 -24.26 -9.32 -0.95
N ILE A 192 -23.08 -9.78 -1.35
CA ILE A 192 -22.64 -11.17 -1.14
C ILE A 192 -22.35 -11.44 0.33
N LYS A 193 -21.83 -10.45 1.08
CA LYS A 193 -21.55 -10.59 2.50
C LYS A 193 -22.84 -10.58 3.31
N GLU A 194 -23.77 -9.69 3.00
CA GLU A 194 -25.06 -9.56 3.69
C GLU A 194 -25.94 -10.81 3.49
N LYS A 195 -25.93 -11.42 2.31
CA LYS A 195 -26.64 -12.69 2.04
C LYS A 195 -26.10 -13.90 2.81
N ARG A 196 -24.97 -13.79 3.52
CA ARG A 196 -24.45 -14.86 4.36
C ARG A 196 -24.75 -14.70 5.83
N THR A 197 -25.13 -13.51 6.26
CA THR A 197 -25.43 -13.21 7.66
C THR A 197 -26.90 -13.40 8.01
N ASN A 198 -27.75 -13.62 7.01
CA ASN A 198 -29.16 -13.96 7.11
C ASN A 198 -29.36 -15.42 6.67
#